data_AF-A0A257GUT8-F1
#
_entry.id   AF-A0A257GUT8-F1
#
_cell.length_a   1.000
_cell.length_b   1.000
_cell.length_c   1.000
_cell.angle_alpha   90.00
_cell.angle_beta   90.00
_cell.angle_gamma   90.00
#
_symmetry.space_group_name_H-M   'P 1'
#
loop_
_entity.id
_entity.type
_entity.pdbx_description
1 polymer ?
#
loop_
_entity_poly.entity_id
_entity_poly.type
_entity_poly.pdbx_seq_one_letter_code
_entity_poly.pdbx_strand_id
1 'polypeptide(L)' 'MSKPALVIIDVQNDYFEGGAFPLWNADRTLAAAEAAIQAARARDMPRIYGVPQRNVGQATIGADVTHSCEASF' A
#
# COMPACT_ATOMS: atom_id res chain seq x y z
N MET A 1 -6.45 -8.84 -23.44
CA MET A 1 -5.81 -7.52 -23.25
C MET A 1 -5.52 -7.35 -21.77
N SER A 2 -4.24 -7.24 -21.38
CA SER A 2 -3.85 -6.93 -20.00
C SER A 2 -4.01 -5.43 -19.75
N LYS A 3 -4.60 -5.06 -18.60
CA LYS A 3 -4.63 -3.67 -18.13
C LYS A 3 -3.48 -3.48 -17.14
N PRO A 4 -2.66 -2.43 -17.27
CA PRO A 4 -1.59 -2.17 -16.32
C PRO A 4 -2.20 -1.82 -14.96
N ALA A 5 -1.59 -2.31 -13.89
CA ALA A 5 -1.99 -2.05 -12.51
C ALA A 5 -0.75 -1.76 -11.66
N LEU A 6 -0.91 -0.90 -10.66
CA LEU A 6 0.11 -0.68 -9.63
C LEU A 6 -0.11 -1.69 -8.50
N VAL A 7 0.92 -2.46 -8.17
CA VAL A 7 0.88 -3.41 -7.05
C VAL A 7 1.83 -2.91 -5.97
N ILE A 8 1.30 -2.69 -4.77
CA ILE A 8 2.05 -2.28 -3.59
C ILE A 8 2.02 -3.46 -2.63
N ILE A 9 3.20 -3.97 -2.30
CA ILE A 9 3.35 -5.21 -1.55
C ILE A 9 3.93 -4.87 -0.19
N ASP A 10 3.21 -5.31 0.83
CA ASP A 10 3.70 -5.44 2.20
C ASP A 10 4.33 -4.15 2.74
N VAL A 11 3.69 -3.00 2.49
CA VAL A 11 4.05 -1.75 3.16
C VAL A 11 3.34 -1.76 4.51
N GLN A 12 4.08 -2.02 5.59
CA GLN A 12 3.56 -2.12 6.95
C GLN A 12 4.35 -1.23 7.91
N ASN A 13 3.68 -0.76 8.96
CA ASN A 13 4.29 0.05 10.01
C ASN A 13 5.46 -0.68 10.70
N ASP A 14 5.42 -2.01 10.76
CA ASP A 14 6.49 -2.85 11.35
C ASP A 14 7.84 -2.71 10.65
N TYR A 15 7.86 -2.20 9.41
CA TYR A 15 9.07 -1.99 8.61
C TYR A 15 9.70 -0.60 8.76
N PHE A 16 9.05 0.31 9.47
CA PHE A 16 9.55 1.65 9.74
C PHE A 16 10.30 1.72 11.08
N GLU A 17 10.90 2.88 11.37
CA GLU A 17 11.56 3.12 12.64
C GLU A 17 10.61 2.90 13.82
N GLY A 18 11.06 2.15 14.84
CA GLY A 18 10.22 1.73 15.96
C GLY A 18 9.34 0.50 15.70
N GLY A 19 9.32 -0.02 14.47
CA GLY A 19 8.67 -1.26 14.11
C GLY A 19 9.45 -2.51 14.53
N ALA A 20 8.82 -3.69 14.40
CA ALA A 20 9.43 -4.97 14.77
C ALA A 20 10.60 -5.37 13.85
N PHE A 21 10.59 -4.91 12.59
CA PHE A 21 11.56 -5.27 11.57
C PHE A 21 11.98 -4.05 10.73
N PRO A 22 12.68 -3.05 11.31
CA PRO A 22 13.06 -1.84 10.58
C PRO A 22 13.84 -2.16 9.31
N LEU A 23 13.34 -1.69 8.16
CA LEU A 23 13.97 -1.90 6.87
C LEU A 23 14.92 -0.75 6.54
N TRP A 24 15.95 -1.08 5.76
CA TRP A 24 16.85 -0.06 5.24
C TRP A 24 16.10 0.87 4.29
N ASN A 25 16.24 2.18 4.51
CA ASN A 25 15.74 3.23 3.62
C ASN A 25 14.20 3.19 3.41
N ALA A 26 13.46 2.79 4.46
CA ALA A 26 12.00 2.69 4.45
C ALA A 26 11.33 4.01 4.07
N ASP A 27 11.80 5.15 4.59
CA ASP A 27 11.22 6.47 4.33
C ASP A 27 11.30 6.88 2.85
N ARG A 28 12.46 6.67 2.21
CA ARG A 28 12.61 6.97 0.78
C ARG A 28 11.77 6.03 -0.08
N THR A 29 11.62 4.78 0.36
CA THR A 29 10.80 3.78 -0.33
C THR A 29 9.32 4.16 -0.24
N LEU A 30 8.87 4.63 0.92
CA LEU A 30 7.52 5.16 1.13
C LEU A 30 7.26 6.36 0.22
N ALA A 31 8.15 7.36 0.20
CA ALA A 31 8.00 8.53 -0.65
C ALA A 31 7.90 8.17 -2.15
N ALA A 32 8.68 7.20 -2.61
CA ALA A 32 8.60 6.70 -3.98
C ALA A 32 7.29 5.95 -4.26
N ALA A 33 6.80 5.15 -3.30
CA ALA A 33 5.53 4.45 -3.41
C ALA A 33 4.35 5.43 -3.46
N GLU A 34 4.35 6.47 -2.64
CA GLU A 34 3.36 7.55 -2.66
C GLU A 34 3.32 8.25 -4.02
N ALA A 35 4.49 8.62 -4.57
CA ALA A 35 4.57 9.22 -5.90
C ALA A 35 4.00 8.29 -6.99
N ALA A 36 4.27 6.98 -6.90
CA ALA A 36 3.70 5.99 -7.82
C ALA A 36 2.18 5.86 -7.68
N ILE A 37 1.65 5.88 -6.44
CA ILE A 37 0.21 5.89 -6.17
C ILE A 37 -0.45 7.11 -6.81
N GLN A 38 0.14 8.31 -6.65
CA GLN A 38 -0.41 9.52 -7.24
C GLN A 38 -0.40 9.46 -8.77
N ALA A 39 0.67 8.94 -9.37
CA ALA A 39 0.73 8.72 -10.81
C ALA A 39 -0.32 7.71 -11.30
N ALA A 40 -0.58 6.65 -10.53
CA ALA A 40 -1.61 5.67 -10.85
C ALA A 40 -3.04 6.25 -10.69
N ARG A 41 -3.29 7.07 -9.65
CA ARG A 41 -4.55 7.81 -9.46
C ARG A 41 -4.82 8.73 -10.66
N ALA A 42 -3.82 9.50 -11.08
CA ALA A 42 -3.93 10.43 -12.21
C ALA A 42 -4.22 9.74 -13.55
N ARG A 43 -3.91 8.44 -13.67
CA ARG A 43 -4.11 7.63 -14.88
C ARG A 43 -5.33 6.71 -14.80
N ASP A 44 -6.13 6.83 -13.75
CA ASP A 44 -7.27 5.95 -13.45
C ASP A 44 -6.88 4.45 -13.52
N MET A 45 -5.66 4.16 -13.05
CA MET A 45 -5.10 2.82 -13.07
C MET A 45 -5.53 2.05 -11.83
N PRO A 46 -5.87 0.75 -11.97
CA PRO A 46 -6.10 -0.13 -10.83
C PRO A 46 -4.88 -0.17 -9.89
N ARG A 47 -5.13 -0.10 -8.59
CA ARG A 47 -4.12 -0.19 -7.53
C ARG A 47 -4.48 -1.34 -6.59
N ILE A 48 -3.52 -2.20 -6.30
CA ILE A 48 -3.71 -3.38 -5.44
C ILE A 48 -2.74 -3.25 -4.27
N TYR A 49 -3.28 -3.34 -3.06
CA TYR A 49 -2.51 -3.34 -1.81
C TYR A 49 -2.52 -4.76 -1.25
N GLY A 50 -1.34 -5.38 -1.17
CA GLY A 50 -1.18 -6.68 -0.50
C GLY A 50 -0.65 -6.45 0.90
N VAL A 51 -1.48 -6.61 1.94
CA VAL A 51 -1.06 -6.61 3.34
C VAL A 51 -1.21 -8.02 3.92
N PRO A 52 -0.21 -8.57 4.62
CA PRO A 52 -0.36 -9.86 5.29
C PRO A 52 -1.36 -9.73 6.44
N GLN A 53 -2.30 -10.67 6.50
CA GLN A 53 -3.37 -10.73 7.49
C GLN A 53 -2.81 -11.17 8.85
N ARG A 54 -2.12 -10.26 9.56
CA ARG A 54 -1.82 -10.43 10.99
C ARG A 54 -2.76 -9.51 11.76
N ASN A 55 -3.65 -10.11 12.56
CA ASN A 55 -4.75 -9.50 13.32
C ASN A 55 -5.95 -8.97 12.51
N VAL A 56 -6.62 -9.83 11.76
CA VAL A 56 -7.85 -9.46 11.03
C VAL A 56 -9.08 -9.98 11.75
N GLY A 57 -9.48 -9.27 12.80
CA GLY A 57 -10.90 -9.04 13.02
C GLY A 57 -11.35 -7.95 12.04
N GLN A 58 -12.11 -8.32 11.01
CA GLN A 58 -12.71 -7.44 9.99
C GLN A 58 -11.74 -6.58 9.14
N ALA A 59 -11.45 -7.03 7.91
CA ALA A 59 -11.63 -6.22 6.71
C ALA A 59 -11.47 -7.08 5.46
N THR A 60 -12.56 -7.16 4.72
CA THR A 60 -12.88 -8.03 3.60
C THR A 60 -11.91 -7.93 2.42
N ILE A 61 -11.52 -9.08 1.89
CA ILE A 61 -10.91 -9.23 0.56
C ILE A 61 -12.01 -8.93 -0.46
N GLY A 62 -11.96 -7.79 -1.13
CA GLY A 62 -12.92 -7.49 -2.19
C GLY A 62 -12.70 -6.11 -2.76
N ALA A 63 -11.94 -6.03 -3.86
CA ALA A 63 -12.04 -5.10 -5.00
C ALA A 63 -12.31 -3.59 -4.80
N ASP A 64 -12.40 -3.08 -3.58
CA ASP A 64 -12.72 -1.69 -3.28
C ASP A 64 -12.08 -1.29 -1.94
N VAL A 65 -10.75 -1.23 -1.93
CA VAL A 65 -10.00 -0.55 -0.85
C VAL A 65 -9.75 0.91 -1.21
N THR A 66 -10.51 1.45 -2.16
CA THR A 66 -10.40 2.85 -2.59
C THR A 66 -10.83 3.82 -1.49
N HIS A 67 -11.57 3.36 -0.47
CA HIS A 67 -12.16 4.22 0.55
C HIS A 67 -11.62 4.08 1.99
N SER A 68 -10.65 3.20 2.25
CA SER A 68 -10.08 3.06 3.61
C SER A 68 -8.66 3.59 3.74
N CYS A 69 -8.12 4.19 2.67
CA CYS A 69 -6.75 4.71 2.57
C CYS A 69 -6.74 6.26 2.46
N GLU A 70 -7.72 6.92 3.09
CA GLU A 70 -7.82 8.39 3.17
C GLU A 70 -7.58 8.90 4.60
N ALA A 71 -7.38 8.00 5.58
CA ALA A 71 -7.05 8.38 6.95
C ALA A 71 -6.02 7.42 7.52
N SER A 72 -4.85 7.95 7.86
CA SER A 72 -3.66 7.25 8.38
C SER A 72 -2.66 6.80 7.31
N PHE A 73 -2.15 7.76 6.56
CA PHE A 73 -0.71 7.88 6.30
C PHE A 73 -0.28 9.23 6.89
#